data_AF-A0A9D1VKN3-F1
#
_entry.id   AF-A0A9D1VKN3-F1
#
_cell.length_a   1.000
_cell.length_b   1.000
_cell.length_c   1.000
_cell.angle_alpha   90.00
_cell.angle_beta   90.00
_cell.angle_gamma   90.00
#
_symmetry.space_group_name_H-M   'P 1'
#
loop_
_entity.id
_entity.type
_entity.pdbx_description
1 polymer ?
#
loop_
_entity_poly.entity_id
_entity_poly.type
_entity_poly.pdbx_seq_one_letter_code
_entity_poly.pdbx_strand_id
1 'polypeptide(L)' 'MEQLRVGILSTGNIAATMADTVAKMKEARIYAVASRSLEKAEAFAERFQI' A
#
# COMPACT_ATOMS: atom_id res chain seq x y z
N MET A 1 19.30 -8.18 2.10
CA MET A 1 18.74 -7.45 3.26
C MET A 1 17.25 -7.72 3.29
N GLU A 2 16.66 -7.90 4.47
CA GLU A 2 15.22 -8.05 4.61
C GLU A 2 14.53 -6.70 4.42
N GLN A 3 13.44 -6.65 3.66
CA GLN A 3 12.67 -5.42 3.44
C GLN A 3 11.62 -5.24 4.54
N LEU A 4 11.48 -4.02 5.05
CA LEU A 4 10.40 -3.61 5.94
C LEU A 4 9.05 -3.84 5.25
N ARG A 5 8.14 -4.55 5.90
CA ARG A 5 6.80 -4.84 5.39
C ARG A 5 5.82 -3.82 5.95
N VAL A 6 5.25 -3.01 5.08
CA VAL A 6 4.35 -1.90 5.46
C VAL A 6 2.90 -2.31 5.18
N GLY A 7 2.02 -2.08 6.16
CA GLY A 7 0.57 -2.15 5.99
C GLY A 7 0.00 -0.75 5.81
N ILE A 8 -0.87 -0.55 4.82
CA ILE A 8 -1.59 0.71 4.61
C ILE A 8 -3.02 0.57 5.11
N LEU A 9 -3.45 1.49 5.99
CA LEU A 9 -4.82 1.56 6.49
C LEU A 9 -5.51 2.74 5.81
N SER A 10 -6.64 2.48 5.14
CA SER A 10 -7.38 3.39 4.26
C SER A 10 -6.85 3.42 2.81
N THR A 11 -7.68 3.99 1.92
CA THR A 11 -7.45 4.02 0.46
C THR A 11 -7.65 5.43 -0.09
N GLY A 12 -7.36 6.45 0.73
CA GLY A 12 -7.45 7.87 0.38
C GLY A 12 -6.15 8.42 -0.22
N ASN A 13 -6.11 9.74 -0.44
CA ASN A 13 -4.97 10.40 -1.11
C ASN A 13 -3.63 10.20 -0.38
N ILE A 14 -3.61 10.28 0.95
CA ILE A 14 -2.37 10.07 1.73
C ILE A 14 -1.89 8.62 1.59
N ALA A 15 -2.81 7.65 1.59
CA ALA A 15 -2.46 6.24 1.38
C ALA A 15 -1.84 6.03 -0.01
N ALA A 16 -2.40 6.65 -1.04
CA ALA A 16 -1.85 6.62 -2.40
C ALA A 16 -0.43 7.24 -2.45
N THR A 17 -0.23 8.41 -1.85
CA THR A 17 1.10 9.04 -1.77
C THR A 17 2.10 8.15 -1.03
N MET A 18 1.69 7.53 0.08
CA MET A 18 2.55 6.60 0.82
C MET A 18 2.92 5.39 -0.03
N ALA A 19 1.96 4.84 -0.78
CA ALA A 19 2.20 3.70 -1.64
C ALA A 19 3.24 4.03 -2.74
N ASP A 20 3.08 5.18 -3.41
CA ASP A 20 4.01 5.68 -4.42
C ASP A 20 5.41 5.94 -3.85
N THR A 21 5.51 6.38 -2.60
CA THR A 21 6.79 6.60 -1.91
C THR A 21 7.47 5.27 -1.61
N VAL A 22 6.76 4.33 -0.97
CA VAL A 22 7.31 3.02 -0.59
C VAL A 22 7.75 2.23 -1.82
N ALA A 23 7.02 2.31 -2.93
CA ALA A 23 7.39 1.67 -4.20
C ALA A 23 8.76 2.10 -4.75
N LYS A 24 9.28 3.26 -4.32
CA LYS A 24 10.59 3.79 -4.74
C LYS A 24 11.72 3.48 -3.76
N MET A 25 11.41 2.90 -2.61
CA MET A 25 12.39 2.54 -1.58
C MET A 25 12.92 1.12 -1.82
N LYS A 26 14.21 0.87 -1.56
CA LYS A 26 14.79 -0.47 -1.70
C LYS A 26 14.62 -1.31 -0.43
N GLU A 27 14.45 -0.62 0.68
CA GLU A 27 14.44 -1.14 2.05
C GLU A 27 13.04 -1.49 2.54
N ALA A 28 11.99 -1.13 1.81
CA ALA A 28 10.60 -1.33 2.22
C ALA A 28 9.73 -1.80 1.06
N ARG A 29 8.67 -2.53 1.38
CA ARG A 29 7.59 -2.88 0.44
C ARG A 29 6.25 -2.84 1.16
N ILE A 30 5.20 -2.52 0.43
CA ILE A 30 3.84 -2.65 0.93
C ILE A 30 3.49 -4.14 0.90
N TYR A 31 2.90 -4.64 1.98
CA TYR A 31 2.54 -6.05 2.14
C TYR A 31 1.03 -6.26 2.29
N ALA A 32 0.30 -5.23 2.71
CA ALA A 32 -1.14 -5.31 2.87
C ALA A 32 -1.79 -3.92 2.80
N VAL A 33 -3.05 -3.89 2.38
CA VAL A 33 -3.92 -2.72 2.48
C VAL A 33 -5.25 -3.11 3.15
N ALA A 34 -5.79 -2.23 3.98
CA ALA A 34 -7.10 -2.42 4.59
C ALA A 34 -8.00 -1.21 4.35
N SER A 35 -9.30 -1.49 4.18
CA SER A 35 -10.35 -0.48 4.07
C SER A 35 -11.64 -1.00 4.70
N ARG A 36 -12.56 -0.09 5.03
CA ARG A 36 -13.92 -0.45 5.49
C ARG A 36 -14.77 -1.06 4.38
N SER A 37 -14.34 -0.92 3.13
CA SER A 37 -14.98 -1.51 1.95
C SER A 37 -13.95 -2.41 1.28
N LEU A 38 -14.29 -3.69 1.12
CA LEU A 38 -13.42 -4.67 0.47
C LEU A 38 -13.09 -4.25 -0.97
N GLU A 39 -14.10 -3.86 -1.75
CA GLU A 39 -13.94 -3.35 -3.12
C GLU A 39 -12.91 -2.22 -3.20
N LYS A 40 -12.92 -1.27 -2.25
CA LYS A 40 -11.94 -0.19 -2.21
C LYS A 40 -10.53 -0.69 -1.89
N ALA A 41 -10.40 -1.66 -1.00
CA ALA A 41 -9.11 -2.26 -0.68
C ALA A 41 -8.55 -3.04 -1.89
N GLU A 42 -9.39 -3.82 -2.57
CA GLU A 42 -9.01 -4.58 -3.76
C GLU A 42 -8.59 -3.67 -4.91
N ALA A 43 -9.39 -2.63 -5.22
CA ALA A 43 -9.05 -1.65 -6.26
C ALA A 43 -7.75 -0.90 -5.95
N PHE A 44 -7.49 -0.62 -4.67
CA PHE A 44 -6.22 0.00 -4.26
C PHE A 44 -5.04 -0.97 -4.39
N ALA A 45 -5.23 -2.24 -3.98
CA ALA A 45 -4.20 -3.27 -4.11
C ALA A 45 -3.84 -3.51 -5.57
N GLU A 46 -4.84 -3.59 -6.46
CA GLU A 46 -4.64 -3.72 -7.90
C GLU A 46 -3.87 -2.53 -8.47
N ARG A 47 -4.31 -1.30 -8.15
CA ARG A 47 -3.67 -0.07 -8.64
C ARG A 47 -2.18 0.04 -8.26
N PHE A 48 -1.82 -0.38 -7.06
CA PHE A 48 -0.46 -0.25 -6.52
C PHE A 48 0.33 -1.56 -6.50
N GLN A 49 -0.22 -2.63 -7.07
CA GLN A 49 0.36 -3.98 -7.11
C GLN A 49 0.82 -4.47 -5.72
N ILE A 50 -0.06 -4.31 -4.72
CA ILE A 50 0.18 -4.70 -3.32
C ILE A 50 -0.18 -6.17 -3.11
#